data_AF-A0A7S2LQ13-F1
#
_entry.id   AF-A0A7S2LQ13-F1
#
_cell.length_a   1.000
_cell.length_b   1.000
_cell.length_c   1.000
_cell.angle_alpha   90.00
_cell.angle_beta   90.00
_cell.angle_gamma   90.00
#
_symmetry.space_group_name_H-M   'P 1'
#
loop_
_entity.id
_entity.type
_entity.pdbx_description
1 polymer ?
#
loop_
_entity_poly.entity_id
_entity_poly.type
_entity_poly.pdbx_seq_one_letter_code
_entity_poly.pdbx_strand_id
1 'polypeptide(L)'
;MSTEMGEHTPQTAAAGGGGAPSLPLSSYDYVFGFGSIMNTSTHAVWKTTSSPSTESSSSSSSSLPGVIATISKEFGYRRQWSFRSSTGFTALGVGRSNSSSSNNSSEGSDINGVIFQVPTNDMPDFDRREVGYTKIRVPLEYVTIMDNHHHSEHASSSSSSHEQANFAFTPNDNIWLYVPLPNYIHYADETHPLLQSYVDTVLQGCLEWGGPTMAEQFILTTGGWSEYFLNDTPSSRRPWLFRKEYNTIDELLKKYEELTYYAERRHPEEFASAFNQRMRGSWNLPRRNPNFTGRDGQLDQLRLRLVNQDDRGKQQQRVVVRVDVAGMGGVGKSQLVTEYCYRNFPAQYGLVIWLNSESADSLVKDYRSLLSDMAMDVDVGGVSDNADVNKSTEEIVGEVKTRLFRSRVPWLLVFDNLEDHDLLNDFVPRGAGVRGHVVVTTRHIETEAVDSHGTLILGCFDISESLELLCRSAGLHN
;
A
#
# COMPACT_ATOMS: atom_id res chain seq x y z
N MET A 1 -69.78 4.52 44.26
CA MET A 1 -68.78 3.59 43.72
C MET A 1 -68.32 4.16 42.40
N SER A 2 -67.07 4.50 42.12
CA SER A 2 -65.85 4.55 42.93
C SER A 2 -64.92 5.54 42.22
N THR A 3 -64.08 6.15 43.01
CA THR A 3 -63.23 7.32 42.79
C THR A 3 -62.03 7.04 41.87
N GLU A 4 -61.73 7.97 40.95
CA GLU A 4 -60.45 8.09 40.24
C GLU A 4 -59.43 8.80 41.15
N MET A 5 -58.22 8.24 41.28
CA MET A 5 -57.09 8.82 42.01
C MET A 5 -55.98 9.15 41.02
N GLY A 6 -55.67 10.45 40.91
CA GLY A 6 -54.55 10.99 40.13
C GLY A 6 -53.22 10.95 40.89
N GLU A 7 -52.15 10.79 40.12
CA GLU A 7 -50.76 10.85 40.55
C GLU A 7 -50.34 12.25 41.01
N HIS A 8 -49.72 12.33 42.19
CA HIS A 8 -48.83 13.42 42.56
C HIS A 8 -47.71 12.86 43.45
N THR A 9 -46.49 12.86 42.93
CA THR A 9 -45.26 12.50 43.62
C THR A 9 -44.82 13.62 44.56
N PRO A 10 -44.51 13.36 45.84
CA PRO A 10 -43.80 14.31 46.69
C PRO A 10 -42.32 13.92 46.90
N GLN A 11 -41.53 14.98 47.13
CA GLN A 11 -40.11 15.04 47.47
C GLN A 11 -39.67 14.12 48.63
N THR A 12 -38.41 13.65 48.56
CA THR A 12 -37.61 13.34 49.76
C THR A 12 -36.15 13.80 49.63
N ALA A 13 -35.84 14.79 50.48
CA ALA A 13 -34.66 15.07 51.29
C ALA A 13 -33.24 14.57 50.92
N ALA A 14 -32.31 15.50 51.13
CA ALA A 14 -30.86 15.43 51.01
C ALA A 14 -30.17 14.48 52.01
N ALA A 15 -29.04 13.91 51.57
CA ALA A 15 -27.97 13.43 52.43
C ALA A 15 -26.64 14.01 51.93
N GLY A 16 -25.98 14.79 52.77
CA GLY A 16 -24.65 15.33 52.51
C GLY A 16 -23.59 14.23 52.61
N GLY A 17 -22.77 14.11 51.57
CA GLY A 17 -21.53 13.34 51.56
C GLY A 17 -20.38 14.28 51.23
N GLY A 18 -19.44 14.42 52.17
CA GLY A 18 -18.29 15.30 52.03
C GLY A 18 -17.49 14.99 50.77
N GLY A 19 -17.27 16.01 49.96
CA GLY A 19 -16.36 15.94 48.83
C GLY A 19 -14.97 15.61 49.34
N ALA A 20 -14.45 14.45 48.92
CA ALA A 20 -13.02 14.23 48.91
C ALA A 20 -12.36 15.42 48.19
N PRO A 21 -11.22 15.95 48.66
CA PRO A 21 -10.53 17.00 47.94
C PRO A 21 -10.20 16.46 46.55
N SER A 22 -10.81 17.03 45.52
CA SER A 22 -10.42 16.79 44.14
C SER A 22 -8.93 17.14 44.07
N LEU A 23 -8.09 16.11 43.92
CA LEU A 23 -6.68 16.31 43.61
C LEU A 23 -6.62 17.31 42.44
N PRO A 24 -5.77 18.34 42.50
CA PRO A 24 -5.67 19.29 41.40
C PRO A 24 -5.40 18.49 40.13
N LEU A 25 -6.31 18.59 39.16
CA LEU A 25 -6.09 18.04 37.82
C LEU A 25 -4.75 18.58 37.36
N SER A 26 -3.82 17.67 37.02
CA SER A 26 -2.55 18.08 36.45
C SER A 26 -2.84 19.01 35.27
N SER A 27 -2.22 20.19 35.27
CA SER A 27 -2.37 21.15 34.18
C SER A 27 -1.75 20.65 32.87
N TYR A 28 -1.01 19.54 32.94
CA TYR A 28 -0.31 18.92 31.82
C TYR A 28 -0.42 17.40 31.85
N ASP A 29 -0.48 16.80 30.67
CA ASP A 29 -0.16 15.40 30.44
C ASP A 29 1.17 15.31 29.67
N TYR A 30 1.76 14.12 29.60
CA TYR A 30 2.98 13.89 28.85
C TYR A 30 2.74 12.92 27.70
N VAL A 31 3.39 13.16 26.56
CA VAL A 31 3.32 12.28 25.38
C VAL A 31 4.72 11.80 25.04
N PHE A 32 4.88 10.48 24.93
CA PHE A 32 6.11 9.88 24.44
C PHE A 32 6.11 9.84 22.91
N GLY A 33 6.89 10.72 22.30
CA GLY A 33 7.10 10.79 20.87
C GLY A 33 8.19 9.82 20.40
N PHE A 34 7.85 8.92 19.48
CA PHE A 34 8.78 7.94 18.89
C PHE A 34 8.86 8.00 17.36
N GLY A 35 8.16 8.96 16.74
CA GLY A 35 8.06 9.14 15.30
C GLY A 35 8.12 10.60 14.87
N SER A 36 7.30 11.00 13.89
CA SER A 36 7.35 12.35 13.31
C SER A 36 7.13 13.47 14.33
N ILE A 37 6.41 13.18 15.42
CA ILE A 37 6.16 14.12 16.51
C ILE A 37 7.41 14.54 17.29
N MET A 38 8.53 13.81 17.16
CA MET A 38 9.82 14.22 17.74
C MET A 38 10.36 15.49 17.06
N ASN A 39 10.08 15.66 15.78
CA ASN A 39 10.51 16.82 15.00
C ASN A 39 9.65 18.03 15.39
N THR A 40 10.26 19.04 16.01
CA THR A 40 9.50 20.17 16.58
C THR A 40 8.83 21.04 15.53
N SER A 41 9.30 21.02 14.27
CA SER A 41 8.63 21.71 13.17
C SER A 41 7.24 21.15 12.88
N THR A 42 6.97 19.91 13.29
CA THR A 42 5.63 19.29 13.20
C THR A 42 4.68 19.78 14.31
N HIS A 43 5.20 20.51 15.32
CA HIS A 43 4.40 21.06 16.41
C HIS A 43 3.66 22.35 16.02
N ALA A 44 4.17 23.12 15.05
CA ALA A 44 3.62 24.43 14.72
C ALA A 44 2.31 24.36 13.91
N VAL A 45 2.03 23.24 13.24
CA VAL A 45 0.92 23.10 12.27
C VAL A 45 -0.46 23.04 12.96
N TRP A 46 -0.53 22.79 14.27
CA TRP A 46 -1.80 22.59 14.98
C TRP A 46 -2.24 23.77 15.87
N LYS A 47 -1.33 24.65 16.30
CA LYS A 47 -1.68 25.84 17.10
C LYS A 47 -2.48 26.91 16.32
N THR A 48 -2.55 26.81 14.99
CA THR A 48 -3.20 27.81 14.13
C THR A 48 -4.70 27.57 13.89
N THR A 49 -5.31 26.53 14.47
CA THR A 49 -6.75 26.23 14.27
C THR A 49 -7.67 26.59 15.44
N SER A 50 -7.15 27.21 16.50
CA SER A 50 -7.94 27.63 17.67
C SER A 50 -7.79 29.14 17.94
N SER A 51 -8.71 29.91 17.36
CA SER A 51 -9.11 31.30 17.69
C SER A 51 -8.58 32.42 16.77
N PRO A 52 -9.47 33.16 16.06
CA PRO A 52 -9.13 34.45 15.47
C PRO A 52 -9.41 35.56 16.49
N SER A 53 -8.43 35.96 17.29
CA SER A 53 -8.42 37.31 17.87
C SER A 53 -7.13 37.68 18.58
N THR A 54 -6.64 38.86 18.21
CA THR A 54 -5.74 39.79 18.91
C THR A 54 -4.25 39.47 18.93
N GLU A 55 -3.54 40.27 18.13
CA GLU A 55 -2.12 40.55 18.22
C GLU A 55 -1.75 40.99 19.64
N SER A 56 -0.86 40.22 20.28
CA SER A 56 0.08 40.78 21.25
C SER A 56 1.36 39.96 21.24
N SER A 57 2.44 40.66 20.94
CA SER A 57 3.83 40.24 20.93
C SER A 57 4.29 39.62 22.26
N SER A 58 4.58 38.33 22.26
CA SER A 58 5.64 37.73 23.08
C SER A 58 6.12 36.46 22.38
N SER A 59 7.44 36.32 22.25
CA SER A 59 8.16 35.22 21.63
C SER A 59 7.96 33.88 22.37
N SER A 60 6.77 33.28 22.27
CA SER A 60 6.52 31.92 22.77
C SER A 60 7.11 30.92 21.78
N SER A 61 8.07 30.09 22.21
CA SER A 61 8.66 29.05 21.38
C SER A 61 7.57 28.19 20.71
N SER A 62 7.67 27.99 19.40
CA SER A 62 6.71 27.18 18.63
C SER A 62 6.78 25.68 18.97
N SER A 63 7.77 25.25 19.75
CA SER A 63 8.03 23.87 20.18
C SER A 63 7.59 23.63 21.62
N LEU A 64 7.10 22.43 21.91
CA LEU A 64 6.78 22.00 23.28
C LEU A 64 8.06 21.71 24.10
N PRO A 65 8.04 21.96 25.43
CA PRO A 65 9.10 21.48 26.31
C PRO A 65 9.21 19.96 26.22
N GLY A 66 10.43 19.44 26.09
CA GLY A 66 10.65 18.01 25.99
C GLY A 66 11.96 17.54 26.61
N VAL A 67 12.06 16.24 26.86
CA VAL A 67 13.24 15.58 27.41
C VAL A 67 13.46 14.25 26.68
N ILE A 68 14.72 13.91 26.41
CA ILE A 68 15.07 12.64 25.77
C ILE A 68 14.80 11.53 26.77
N ALA A 69 14.12 10.48 26.31
CA ALA A 69 13.79 9.34 27.14
C ALA A 69 13.77 8.05 26.36
N THR A 70 13.87 6.95 27.09
CA THR A 70 13.78 5.60 26.57
C THR A 70 12.68 4.84 27.32
N ILE A 71 11.84 4.11 26.59
CA ILE A 71 10.93 3.11 27.15
C ILE A 71 11.62 1.75 27.11
N SER A 72 11.72 1.11 28.27
CA SER A 72 12.31 -0.22 28.42
C SER A 72 11.55 -1.28 27.63
N LYS A 73 12.29 -2.20 27.00
CA LYS A 73 11.74 -3.41 26.35
C LYS A 73 10.86 -4.25 27.28
N GLU A 74 11.07 -4.17 28.59
CA GLU A 74 10.28 -4.89 29.61
C GLU A 74 8.82 -4.41 29.66
N PHE A 75 8.52 -3.23 29.12
CA PHE A 75 7.14 -2.77 28.94
C PHE A 75 6.36 -3.60 27.90
N GLY A 76 7.07 -4.42 27.10
CA GLY A 76 6.46 -5.38 26.18
C GLY A 76 6.05 -4.81 24.82
N TYR A 77 6.53 -3.62 24.47
CA TYR A 77 6.31 -2.99 23.16
C TYR A 77 7.62 -2.81 22.40
N ARG A 78 7.54 -2.88 21.08
CA ARG A 78 8.64 -2.62 20.15
C ARG A 78 8.19 -1.67 19.05
N ARG A 79 9.04 -0.72 18.68
CA ARG A 79 8.80 0.18 17.54
C ARG A 79 9.02 -0.55 16.21
N GLN A 80 8.12 -0.33 15.27
CA GLN A 80 8.20 -0.92 13.94
C GLN A 80 7.49 -0.08 12.88
N TRP A 81 7.93 -0.17 11.63
CA TRP A 81 7.19 0.36 10.49
C TRP A 81 5.99 -0.53 10.19
N SER A 82 4.87 -0.28 10.85
CA SER A 82 3.71 -1.16 10.80
C SER A 82 2.36 -0.45 10.84
N PHE A 83 2.31 0.86 10.62
CA PHE A 83 1.03 1.60 10.64
C PHE A 83 0.62 1.98 9.22
N ARG A 84 -0.55 1.51 8.74
CA ARG A 84 -1.09 1.95 7.46
C ARG A 84 -1.71 3.33 7.56
N SER A 85 -1.05 4.33 6.99
CA SER A 85 -1.64 5.65 6.83
C SER A 85 -2.79 5.60 5.81
N SER A 86 -3.87 6.33 6.12
CA SER A 86 -4.97 6.56 5.18
C SER A 86 -4.55 7.26 3.88
N THR A 87 -3.37 7.89 3.87
CA THR A 87 -2.79 8.57 2.71
C THR A 87 -1.88 7.67 1.86
N GLY A 88 -1.88 6.35 2.09
CA GLY A 88 -1.22 5.38 1.21
C GLY A 88 0.28 5.19 1.44
N PHE A 89 0.72 5.21 2.70
CA PHE A 89 2.09 4.84 3.06
C PHE A 89 2.14 4.13 4.42
N THR A 90 3.26 3.48 4.71
CA THR A 90 3.51 2.84 6.01
C THR A 90 4.27 3.77 6.95
N ALA A 91 3.65 4.11 8.07
CA ALA A 91 4.22 4.93 9.13
C ALA A 91 4.68 4.08 10.33
N LEU A 92 5.18 4.75 11.36
CA LEU A 92 5.65 4.11 12.59
C LEU A 92 4.49 3.69 13.47
N GLY A 93 4.55 2.45 13.94
CA GLY A 93 3.72 1.91 14.99
C GLY A 93 4.57 1.36 16.13
N VAL A 94 3.88 0.92 17.18
CA VAL A 94 4.44 0.09 18.23
C VAL A 94 3.60 -1.18 18.34
N GLY A 95 4.25 -2.34 18.33
CA GLY A 95 3.60 -3.65 18.43
C GLY A 95 3.98 -4.36 19.73
N ARG A 96 3.16 -5.30 20.17
CA ARG A 96 3.51 -6.17 21.30
C ARG A 96 4.64 -7.11 20.91
N SER A 97 5.67 -7.20 21.75
CA SER A 97 6.74 -8.17 21.59
C SER A 97 6.26 -9.52 22.16
N ASN A 98 5.92 -10.48 21.29
CA ASN A 98 5.51 -11.81 21.74
C ASN A 98 6.74 -12.57 22.27
N SER A 99 6.73 -12.93 23.56
CA SER A 99 7.75 -13.78 24.20
C SER A 99 7.58 -15.27 23.92
N SER A 100 6.65 -15.66 23.03
CA SER A 100 6.21 -17.04 22.83
C SER A 100 6.66 -17.71 21.52
N SER A 101 7.51 -17.06 20.71
CA SER A 101 8.11 -17.67 19.51
C SER A 101 9.57 -18.04 19.78
N SER A 102 9.85 -19.33 19.84
CA SER A 102 11.15 -19.96 20.13
C SER A 102 12.21 -19.82 19.03
N ASN A 103 12.19 -18.75 18.24
CA ASN A 103 13.21 -18.44 17.24
C ASN A 103 14.00 -17.19 17.69
N ASN A 104 15.30 -17.36 17.90
CA ASN A 104 16.26 -16.42 18.51
C ASN A 104 16.53 -15.12 17.72
N SER A 105 15.54 -14.39 17.23
CA SER A 105 15.77 -13.10 16.55
C SER A 105 14.78 -11.97 16.86
N SER A 106 13.82 -12.18 17.77
CA SER A 106 12.84 -11.16 18.17
C SER A 106 12.88 -10.90 19.67
N GLU A 107 14.05 -10.55 20.21
CA GLU A 107 14.10 -9.90 21.52
C GLU A 107 13.55 -8.48 21.39
N GLY A 108 12.64 -8.10 22.29
CA GLY A 108 12.17 -6.72 22.36
C GLY A 108 13.36 -5.77 22.54
N SER A 109 13.32 -4.63 21.86
CA SER A 109 14.32 -3.57 21.98
C SER A 109 13.72 -2.36 22.65
N ASP A 110 14.54 -1.64 23.42
CA ASP A 110 14.15 -0.37 24.00
C ASP A 110 13.70 0.62 22.92
N ILE A 111 12.78 1.51 23.27
CA ILE A 111 12.26 2.53 22.35
C ILE A 111 12.80 3.88 22.80
N ASN A 112 13.78 4.41 22.07
CA ASN A 112 14.26 5.78 22.28
C ASN A 112 13.30 6.80 21.65
N GLY A 113 13.11 7.94 22.32
CA GLY A 113 12.19 8.98 21.90
C GLY A 113 12.31 10.24 22.75
N VAL A 114 11.27 11.06 22.73
CA VAL A 114 11.20 12.33 23.47
C VAL A 114 9.88 12.40 24.22
N ILE A 115 9.92 12.70 25.51
CA ILE A 115 8.72 13.00 26.27
C ILE A 115 8.44 14.49 26.14
N PHE A 116 7.25 14.85 25.66
CA PHE A 116 6.79 16.24 25.58
C PHE A 116 5.77 16.52 26.68
N GLN A 117 5.86 17.69 27.31
CA GLN A 117 4.83 18.21 28.20
C GLN A 117 3.75 18.90 27.39
N VAL A 118 2.51 18.42 27.48
CA VAL A 118 1.35 18.87 26.70
C VAL A 118 0.29 19.43 27.65
N PRO A 119 -0.20 20.67 27.49
CA PRO A 119 -1.33 21.16 28.25
C PRO A 119 -2.53 20.22 28.11
N THR A 120 -3.22 19.91 29.21
CA THR A 120 -4.34 18.95 29.18
C THR A 120 -5.44 19.37 28.19
N ASN A 121 -5.59 20.68 27.95
CA ASN A 121 -6.52 21.24 26.97
C ASN A 121 -6.11 20.99 25.50
N ASP A 122 -4.84 20.75 25.23
CA ASP A 122 -4.29 20.51 23.89
C ASP A 122 -4.27 19.01 23.55
N MET A 123 -4.46 18.12 24.53
CA MET A 123 -4.49 16.66 24.32
C MET A 123 -5.50 16.18 23.25
N PRO A 124 -6.71 16.76 23.11
CA PRO A 124 -7.62 16.39 22.02
C PRO A 124 -7.05 16.66 20.61
N ASP A 125 -6.12 17.60 20.46
CA ASP A 125 -5.49 17.90 19.18
C ASP A 125 -4.48 16.81 18.81
N PHE A 126 -3.78 16.26 19.81
CA PHE A 126 -2.94 15.08 19.64
C PHE A 126 -3.77 13.85 19.28
N ASP A 127 -4.92 13.64 19.94
CA ASP A 127 -5.82 12.53 19.61
C ASP A 127 -6.33 12.63 18.16
N ARG A 128 -6.61 13.84 17.66
CA ARG A 128 -6.99 14.09 16.27
C ARG A 128 -5.84 13.91 15.28
N ARG A 129 -4.59 14.13 15.70
CA ARG A 129 -3.39 13.89 14.88
C ARG A 129 -3.10 12.39 14.74
N GLU A 130 -3.30 11.63 15.81
CA GLU A 130 -2.98 10.20 15.92
C GLU A 130 -4.19 9.31 15.57
N VAL A 131 -4.97 9.69 14.54
CA VAL A 131 -6.10 8.87 14.07
C VAL A 131 -5.61 7.48 13.67
N GLY A 132 -6.27 6.45 14.18
CA GLY A 132 -5.87 5.05 13.99
C GLY A 132 -5.00 4.49 15.11
N TYR A 133 -4.65 5.30 16.11
CA TYR A 133 -3.98 4.88 17.33
C TYR A 133 -4.92 4.97 18.55
N THR A 134 -4.58 4.23 19.61
CA THR A 134 -5.12 4.37 20.96
C THR A 134 -4.00 4.74 21.92
N LYS A 135 -4.30 5.52 22.95
CA LYS A 135 -3.34 5.83 24.01
C LYS A 135 -3.27 4.72 25.03
N ILE A 136 -2.07 4.39 25.48
CA ILE A 136 -1.82 3.61 26.69
C ILE A 136 -0.91 4.39 27.62
N ARG A 137 -1.11 4.23 28.93
CA ARG A 137 -0.25 4.83 29.94
C ARG A 137 1.02 3.99 30.09
N VAL A 138 2.19 4.62 30.01
CA VAL A 138 3.48 4.02 30.30
C VAL A 138 3.80 4.25 31.78
N PRO A 139 3.95 3.19 32.60
CA PRO A 139 4.39 3.33 33.98
C PRO A 139 5.81 3.89 34.05
N LEU A 140 6.06 4.79 35.03
CA LEU A 140 7.34 5.48 35.18
C LEU A 140 8.54 4.54 35.37
N GLU A 141 8.34 3.35 35.96
CA GLU A 141 9.38 2.34 36.13
C GLU A 141 9.97 1.82 34.81
N TYR A 142 9.26 1.97 33.70
CA TYR A 142 9.74 1.61 32.37
C TYR A 142 10.36 2.79 31.62
N VAL A 143 10.45 3.98 32.22
CA VAL A 143 10.93 5.20 31.56
C VAL A 143 12.27 5.62 32.15
N THR A 144 13.27 5.78 31.28
CA THR A 144 14.59 6.31 31.63
C THR A 144 14.81 7.65 30.93
N ILE A 145 15.10 8.71 31.70
CA ILE A 145 15.47 10.03 31.17
C ILE A 145 16.98 10.04 30.85
N MET A 146 17.37 10.66 29.74
CA MET A 146 18.77 10.74 29.31
C MET A 146 19.33 12.16 29.55
N ASP A 147 20.24 12.30 30.51
CA ASP A 147 20.93 13.57 30.79
C ASP A 147 22.04 13.86 29.77
N ASN A 148 22.00 15.04 29.13
CA ASN A 148 22.99 15.47 28.13
C ASN A 148 24.34 15.96 28.73
N HIS A 149 24.67 15.65 29.98
CA HIS A 149 25.79 16.27 30.70
C HIS A 149 27.22 15.84 30.28
N HIS A 150 27.43 15.05 29.22
CA HIS A 150 28.75 14.48 28.89
C HIS A 150 29.42 14.91 27.57
N HIS A 151 28.95 15.96 26.89
CA HIS A 151 29.67 16.51 25.71
C HIS A 151 30.03 17.99 25.87
N SER A 152 30.84 18.30 26.88
CA SER A 152 31.62 19.53 26.91
C SER A 152 33.08 19.17 27.14
N GLU A 153 33.83 18.97 26.05
CA GLU A 153 35.24 19.39 26.05
C GLU A 153 35.84 19.60 24.65
N HIS A 154 35.27 19.05 23.56
CA HIS A 154 35.84 19.24 22.21
C HIS A 154 34.81 19.29 21.06
N ALA A 155 33.78 20.13 21.13
CA ALA A 155 32.91 20.38 19.96
C ALA A 155 33.04 21.83 19.49
N SER A 156 33.79 22.02 18.41
CA SER A 156 33.77 23.23 17.58
C SER A 156 32.36 23.47 17.03
N SER A 157 31.71 24.53 17.54
CA SER A 157 30.63 25.31 16.93
C SER A 157 29.98 24.73 15.66
N SER A 158 28.92 23.92 15.80
CA SER A 158 27.83 23.82 14.77
C SER A 158 26.65 22.89 15.09
N SER A 159 26.59 22.15 16.20
CA SER A 159 25.41 21.32 16.52
C SER A 159 24.48 22.01 17.52
N SER A 160 23.32 22.46 17.06
CA SER A 160 22.23 22.99 17.88
C SER A 160 21.56 21.87 18.68
N SER A 161 22.06 21.55 19.87
CA SER A 161 21.36 20.66 20.80
C SER A 161 20.15 21.39 21.38
N HIS A 162 18.94 20.83 21.21
CA HIS A 162 17.74 21.35 21.87
C HIS A 162 17.92 21.35 23.39
N GLU A 163 17.53 22.45 24.04
CA GLU A 163 17.56 22.57 25.50
C GLU A 163 16.52 21.63 26.11
N GLN A 164 16.99 20.60 26.83
CA GLN A 164 16.11 19.63 27.47
C GLN A 164 15.40 20.28 28.67
N ALA A 165 14.09 20.05 28.77
CA ALA A 165 13.32 20.48 29.92
C ALA A 165 13.66 19.62 31.15
N ASN A 166 13.73 20.25 32.32
CA ASN A 166 13.93 19.55 33.58
C ASN A 166 12.57 19.14 34.16
N PHE A 167 12.11 17.93 33.85
CA PHE A 167 10.85 17.39 34.36
C PHE A 167 11.07 16.63 35.67
N ALA A 168 10.30 16.98 36.70
CA ALA A 168 10.21 16.21 37.93
C ALA A 168 8.91 15.41 37.93
N PHE A 169 8.97 14.16 37.44
CA PHE A 169 7.79 13.31 37.34
C PHE A 169 7.26 12.87 38.71
N THR A 170 5.94 12.84 38.85
CA THR A 170 5.24 12.27 40.00
C THR A 170 4.51 10.97 39.61
N PRO A 171 4.25 10.04 40.55
CA PRO A 171 3.49 8.81 40.25
C PRO A 171 2.09 9.03 39.65
N ASN A 172 1.54 10.24 39.77
CA ASN A 172 0.23 10.61 39.22
C ASN A 172 0.32 11.14 37.78
N ASP A 173 1.53 11.39 37.27
CA ASP A 173 1.71 11.90 35.91
C ASP A 173 1.37 10.80 34.90
N ASN A 174 0.73 11.21 33.81
CA ASN A 174 0.44 10.32 32.69
C ASN A 174 1.47 10.55 31.60
N ILE A 175 2.22 9.49 31.25
CA ILE A 175 3.02 9.44 30.03
C ILE A 175 2.27 8.55 29.04
N TRP A 176 1.75 9.16 27.97
CA TRP A 176 0.95 8.48 26.96
C TRP A 176 1.81 8.00 25.80
N LEU A 177 1.64 6.73 25.43
CA LEU A 177 2.16 6.13 24.20
C LEU A 177 0.99 5.84 23.25
N TYR A 178 1.08 6.29 22.02
CA TYR A 178 0.10 5.98 20.97
C TYR A 178 0.43 4.64 20.31
N VAL A 179 -0.49 3.69 20.40
CA VAL A 179 -0.39 2.34 19.86
C VAL A 179 -1.40 2.17 18.73
N PRO A 180 -1.00 1.71 17.53
CA PRO A 180 -1.94 1.43 16.45
C PRO A 180 -3.09 0.51 16.87
N LEU A 181 -4.29 0.80 16.39
CA LEU A 181 -5.42 -0.13 16.47
C LEU A 181 -5.15 -1.34 15.54
N PRO A 182 -5.64 -2.55 15.87
CA PRO A 182 -5.28 -3.79 15.15
C PRO A 182 -5.50 -3.75 13.64
N ASN A 183 -6.55 -3.07 13.17
CA ASN A 183 -6.88 -2.94 11.75
C ASN A 183 -5.95 -1.99 10.97
N TYR A 184 -5.08 -1.25 11.66
CA TYR A 184 -4.06 -0.40 11.04
C TYR A 184 -2.68 -1.06 11.06
N ILE A 185 -2.51 -2.24 11.71
CA ILE A 185 -1.21 -2.90 11.87
C ILE A 185 -0.90 -3.76 10.65
N HIS A 186 -0.06 -3.24 9.75
CA HIS A 186 0.48 -4.00 8.61
C HIS A 186 1.86 -3.48 8.23
N TYR A 187 2.73 -4.38 7.75
CA TYR A 187 4.03 -4.02 7.17
C TYR A 187 3.89 -3.36 5.79
N ALA A 188 4.98 -2.74 5.35
CA ALA A 188 5.04 -2.06 4.06
C ALA A 188 4.84 -3.02 2.89
N ASP A 189 4.15 -2.53 1.86
CA ASP A 189 3.88 -3.22 0.60
C ASP A 189 3.85 -2.23 -0.58
N GLU A 190 3.56 -2.71 -1.78
CA GLU A 190 3.53 -1.90 -3.00
C GLU A 190 2.47 -0.79 -3.00
N THR A 191 1.45 -0.91 -2.15
CA THR A 191 0.36 0.07 -2.02
C THR A 191 0.58 1.05 -0.87
N HIS A 192 1.37 0.66 0.13
CA HIS A 192 1.71 1.45 1.32
C HIS A 192 3.22 1.34 1.60
N PRO A 193 4.06 1.96 0.76
CA PRO A 193 5.52 1.87 0.91
C PRO A 193 6.03 2.64 2.14
N LEU A 194 7.29 2.38 2.49
CA LEU A 194 8.10 3.27 3.31
C LEU A 194 8.53 4.47 2.46
N LEU A 195 8.12 5.68 2.83
CA LEU A 195 8.52 6.90 2.12
C LEU A 195 9.83 7.45 2.69
N GLN A 196 10.80 7.75 1.83
CA GLN A 196 12.05 8.42 2.24
C GLN A 196 11.76 9.72 2.98
N SER A 197 10.86 10.56 2.45
CA SER A 197 10.51 11.84 3.10
C SER A 197 9.99 11.66 4.53
N TYR A 198 9.25 10.58 4.80
CA TYR A 198 8.74 10.27 6.12
C TYR A 198 9.84 9.74 7.05
N VAL A 199 10.69 8.82 6.56
CA VAL A 199 11.88 8.35 7.30
C VAL A 199 12.77 9.51 7.71
N ASP A 200 12.97 10.47 6.81
CA ASP A 200 13.77 11.67 7.06
C ASP A 200 13.16 12.56 8.14
N THR A 201 11.84 12.76 8.08
CA THR A 201 11.12 13.58 9.06
C THR A 201 11.34 13.04 10.48
N VAL A 202 11.34 11.70 10.63
CA VAL A 202 11.58 11.04 11.92
C VAL A 202 13.03 11.12 12.35
N LEU A 203 13.96 10.77 11.46
CA LEU A 203 15.40 10.77 11.78
C LEU A 203 15.93 12.17 12.05
N GLN A 204 15.39 13.19 11.37
CA GLN A 204 15.67 14.58 11.67
C GLN A 204 15.25 14.93 13.11
N GLY A 205 14.10 14.42 13.59
CA GLY A 205 13.71 14.58 14.98
C GLY A 205 14.70 13.90 15.95
N CYS A 206 15.26 12.75 15.58
CA CYS A 206 16.29 12.10 16.39
C CYS A 206 17.59 12.93 16.44
N LEU A 207 18.01 13.49 15.30
CA LEU A 207 19.20 14.35 15.21
C LEU A 207 19.03 15.65 16.01
N GLU A 208 17.84 16.26 15.92
CA GLU A 208 17.48 17.49 16.62
C GLU A 208 17.62 17.37 18.15
N TRP A 209 17.26 16.21 18.70
CA TRP A 209 17.26 15.97 20.15
C TRP A 209 18.55 15.31 20.66
N GLY A 210 18.92 14.17 20.10
CA GLY A 210 20.03 13.34 20.59
C GLY A 210 21.14 13.09 19.57
N GLY A 211 21.17 13.86 18.48
CA GLY A 211 22.20 13.78 17.47
C GLY A 211 22.30 12.42 16.76
N PRO A 212 23.44 12.14 16.11
CA PRO A 212 23.65 10.90 15.36
C PRO A 212 23.49 9.63 16.21
N THR A 213 23.85 9.67 17.50
CA THR A 213 23.73 8.53 18.41
C THR A 213 22.27 8.11 18.59
N MET A 214 21.36 9.07 18.79
CA MET A 214 19.93 8.77 18.93
C MET A 214 19.32 8.29 17.61
N ALA A 215 19.74 8.86 16.47
CA ALA A 215 19.30 8.43 15.15
C ALA A 215 19.78 7.01 14.80
N GLU A 216 21.02 6.66 15.15
CA GLU A 216 21.56 5.32 14.98
C GLU A 216 20.84 4.29 15.86
N GLN A 217 20.62 4.61 17.14
CA GLN A 217 19.80 3.76 18.02
C GLN A 217 18.38 3.60 17.49
N PHE A 218 17.80 4.65 16.90
CA PHE A 218 16.51 4.56 16.26
C PHE A 218 16.50 3.51 15.14
N ILE A 219 17.49 3.53 14.26
CA ILE A 219 17.59 2.60 13.12
C ILE A 219 17.69 1.15 13.61
N LEU A 220 18.60 0.90 14.56
CA LEU A 220 18.90 -0.45 15.07
C LEU A 220 17.74 -1.07 15.85
N THR A 221 16.97 -0.26 16.57
CA THR A 221 15.86 -0.74 17.43
C THR A 221 14.51 -0.78 16.71
N THR A 222 14.41 -0.23 15.50
CA THR A 222 13.16 -0.20 14.73
C THR A 222 13.02 -1.44 13.85
N GLY A 223 11.92 -2.17 14.01
CA GLY A 223 11.57 -3.29 13.14
C GLY A 223 10.78 -2.88 11.88
N GLY A 224 10.53 -3.84 10.99
CA GLY A 224 9.65 -3.64 9.84
C GLY A 224 10.25 -2.83 8.69
N TRP A 225 11.57 -2.65 8.66
CA TRP A 225 12.25 -2.19 7.45
C TRP A 225 11.95 -3.14 6.28
N SER A 226 11.88 -2.61 5.06
CA SER A 226 11.34 -3.35 3.93
C SER A 226 11.89 -2.84 2.59
N GLU A 227 12.01 -3.74 1.62
CA GLU A 227 12.32 -3.43 0.22
C GLU A 227 11.27 -2.55 -0.48
N TYR A 228 10.05 -2.46 0.07
CA TYR A 228 9.01 -1.53 -0.37
C TYR A 228 9.36 -0.09 0.07
N PHE A 229 10.59 0.33 -0.21
CA PHE A 229 11.16 1.62 0.11
C PHE A 229 11.09 2.54 -1.11
N LEU A 230 10.18 3.51 -1.06
CA LEU A 230 9.96 4.51 -2.08
C LEU A 230 10.76 5.78 -1.76
N ASN A 231 11.68 6.14 -2.67
CA ASN A 231 12.35 7.43 -2.65
C ASN A 231 11.49 8.51 -3.31
N ASP A 232 10.49 9.01 -2.58
CA ASP A 232 9.50 10.00 -3.02
C ASP A 232 10.02 11.45 -3.07
N THR A 233 11.28 11.68 -2.72
CA THR A 233 11.81 13.04 -2.54
C THR A 233 11.90 13.81 -3.87
N PRO A 234 11.25 14.99 -3.99
CA PRO A 234 11.31 15.80 -5.19
C PRO A 234 12.71 16.39 -5.35
N SER A 235 13.43 15.87 -6.34
CA SER A 235 14.84 16.14 -6.67
C SER A 235 15.86 15.36 -5.83
N SER A 236 16.03 14.08 -6.18
CA SER A 236 17.23 13.30 -5.84
C SER A 236 18.55 14.00 -6.23
N ARG A 237 18.49 14.94 -7.17
CA ARG A 237 19.61 15.77 -7.63
C ARG A 237 19.89 17.01 -6.77
N ARG A 238 18.99 17.45 -5.88
CA ARG A 238 19.17 18.61 -4.97
C ARG A 238 18.52 18.42 -3.57
N PRO A 239 18.86 17.35 -2.84
CA PRO A 239 18.24 17.03 -1.55
C PRO A 239 18.37 18.14 -0.49
N TRP A 240 19.43 18.96 -0.52
CA TRP A 240 19.67 20.06 0.42
C TRP A 240 18.63 21.20 0.40
N LEU A 241 17.78 21.28 -0.64
CA LEU A 241 16.74 22.31 -0.72
C LEU A 241 15.53 22.00 0.16
N PHE A 242 15.30 20.72 0.46
CA PHE A 242 14.06 20.25 1.10
C PHE A 242 14.30 19.38 2.33
N ARG A 243 15.52 18.83 2.50
CA ARG A 243 15.87 17.92 3.59
C ARG A 243 17.01 18.50 4.44
N LYS A 244 16.71 18.90 5.67
CA LYS A 244 17.75 19.26 6.65
C LYS A 244 18.55 18.00 7.02
N GLU A 245 19.86 18.15 7.21
CA GLU A 245 20.75 17.07 7.67
C GLU A 245 20.73 15.77 6.83
N TYR A 246 20.29 15.87 5.57
CA TYR A 246 20.11 14.71 4.70
C TYR A 246 21.39 13.88 4.53
N ASN A 247 22.57 14.50 4.51
CA ASN A 247 23.84 13.78 4.40
C ASN A 247 24.04 12.82 5.57
N THR A 248 23.81 13.28 6.80
CA THR A 248 23.96 12.45 8.01
C THR A 248 22.93 11.32 8.04
N ILE A 249 21.69 11.62 7.66
CA ILE A 249 20.61 10.62 7.57
C ILE A 249 20.95 9.57 6.51
N ASP A 250 21.35 10.00 5.31
CA ASP A 250 21.69 9.12 4.20
C ASP A 250 22.93 8.26 4.51
N GLU A 251 23.93 8.80 5.22
CA GLU A 251 25.10 8.06 5.70
C GLU A 251 24.73 6.99 6.73
N LEU A 252 23.87 7.33 7.70
CA LEU A 252 23.41 6.39 8.72
C LEU A 252 22.56 5.26 8.11
N LEU A 253 21.61 5.59 7.23
CA LEU A 253 20.80 4.59 6.55
C LEU A 253 21.67 3.66 5.69
N LYS A 254 22.65 4.22 4.97
CA LYS A 254 23.61 3.45 4.19
C LYS A 254 24.52 2.56 5.04
N LYS A 255 24.97 3.03 6.20
CA LYS A 255 25.78 2.24 7.15
C LYS A 255 25.06 0.94 7.57
N TYR A 256 23.73 0.96 7.59
CA TYR A 256 22.87 -0.18 7.93
C TYR A 256 21.98 -0.60 6.76
N GLU A 257 22.50 -0.58 5.52
CA GLU A 257 21.71 -0.84 4.32
C GLU A 257 21.10 -2.25 4.27
N GLU A 258 21.76 -3.26 4.82
CA GLU A 258 21.23 -4.64 4.94
C GLU A 258 19.99 -4.71 5.85
N LEU A 259 19.90 -3.82 6.85
CA LEU A 259 18.74 -3.73 7.74
C LEU A 259 17.65 -2.85 7.15
N THR A 260 18.05 -1.70 6.58
CA THR A 260 17.11 -0.62 6.20
C THR A 260 16.61 -0.71 4.77
N TYR A 261 17.22 -1.55 3.93
CA TYR A 261 16.99 -1.62 2.47
C TYR A 261 17.32 -0.30 1.74
N TYR A 262 18.13 0.56 2.35
CA TYR A 262 18.39 1.90 1.83
C TYR A 262 19.04 1.91 0.43
N ALA A 263 19.90 0.92 0.13
CA ALA A 263 20.52 0.78 -1.18
C ALA A 263 19.52 0.38 -2.28
N GLU A 264 18.41 -0.25 -1.91
CA GLU A 264 17.41 -0.82 -2.82
C GLU A 264 16.23 0.12 -3.07
N ARG A 265 16.18 1.26 -2.38
CA ARG A 265 15.10 2.24 -2.51
C ARG A 265 14.96 2.71 -3.97
N ARG A 266 13.73 2.79 -4.44
CA ARG A 266 13.42 3.07 -5.85
C ARG A 266 12.81 4.46 -6.00
N HIS A 267 13.14 5.18 -7.06
CA HIS A 267 12.43 6.42 -7.41
C HIS A 267 10.97 6.13 -7.77
N PRO A 268 10.04 7.10 -7.75
CA PRO A 268 8.61 6.81 -7.97
C PRO A 268 8.32 6.07 -9.29
N GLU A 269 9.07 6.38 -10.34
CA GLU A 269 8.96 5.72 -11.64
C GLU A 269 9.48 4.27 -11.59
N GLU A 270 10.62 4.03 -10.94
CA GLU A 270 11.23 2.71 -10.76
C GLU A 270 10.48 1.85 -9.74
N PHE A 271 9.93 2.46 -8.69
CA PHE A 271 9.11 1.82 -7.68
C PHE A 271 7.81 1.36 -8.32
N ALA A 272 7.12 2.28 -9.00
CA ALA A 272 5.97 1.92 -9.80
C ALA A 272 6.36 0.88 -10.85
N SER A 273 7.50 0.99 -11.53
CA SER A 273 7.92 0.02 -12.54
C SER A 273 8.25 -1.34 -11.94
N ALA A 274 8.96 -1.45 -10.83
CA ALA A 274 9.38 -2.71 -10.23
C ALA A 274 8.20 -3.52 -9.69
N PHE A 275 7.16 -2.84 -9.19
CA PHE A 275 5.96 -3.49 -8.70
C PHE A 275 4.81 -3.53 -9.75
N ASN A 276 4.89 -2.72 -10.83
CA ASN A 276 4.14 -2.96 -12.08
C ASN A 276 4.84 -3.99 -13.01
N GLN A 277 6.09 -4.35 -12.69
CA GLN A 277 6.91 -5.51 -13.03
C GLN A 277 6.22 -6.65 -13.77
N ARG A 278 5.24 -7.19 -13.05
CA ARG A 278 4.64 -8.51 -13.25
C ARG A 278 3.39 -8.48 -14.13
N MET A 279 3.03 -7.32 -14.67
CA MET A 279 1.88 -7.12 -15.56
C MET A 279 2.34 -6.57 -16.92
N ARG A 280 3.46 -7.08 -17.45
CA ARG A 280 3.97 -6.82 -18.80
C ARG A 280 4.46 -8.12 -19.43
N GLY A 281 4.45 -8.19 -20.76
CA GLY A 281 4.89 -9.39 -21.49
C GLY A 281 3.72 -10.22 -22.01
N SER A 282 3.99 -11.49 -22.30
CA SER A 282 2.97 -12.46 -22.73
C SER A 282 3.01 -13.69 -21.82
N TRP A 283 1.86 -14.10 -21.31
CA TRP A 283 1.69 -15.32 -20.51
C TRP A 283 0.86 -16.34 -21.29
N ASN A 284 1.42 -17.56 -21.45
CA ASN A 284 0.85 -18.67 -22.22
C ASN A 284 0.40 -18.37 -23.67
N LEU A 285 0.87 -17.27 -24.28
CA LEU A 285 0.55 -16.95 -25.68
C LEU A 285 1.07 -18.06 -26.63
N PRO A 286 0.21 -18.72 -27.44
CA PRO A 286 0.65 -19.75 -28.38
C PRO A 286 1.64 -19.21 -29.40
N ARG A 287 2.51 -20.09 -29.92
CA ARG A 287 3.50 -19.69 -30.93
C ARG A 287 2.82 -19.13 -32.18
N ARG A 288 3.34 -18.02 -32.69
CA ARG A 288 2.90 -17.43 -33.96
C ARG A 288 3.08 -18.44 -35.09
N ASN A 289 2.05 -18.58 -35.92
CA ASN A 289 2.14 -19.37 -37.15
C ASN A 289 2.81 -18.54 -38.26
N PRO A 290 4.01 -18.92 -38.74
CA PRO A 290 4.71 -18.16 -39.79
C PRO A 290 3.99 -18.20 -41.13
N ASN A 291 3.12 -19.19 -41.36
CA ASN A 291 2.36 -19.37 -42.58
C ASN A 291 0.94 -18.79 -42.47
N PHE A 292 0.64 -18.00 -41.43
CA PHE A 292 -0.65 -17.32 -41.33
C PHE A 292 -0.90 -16.46 -42.57
N THR A 293 -2.10 -16.55 -43.12
CA THR A 293 -2.49 -15.92 -44.39
C THR A 293 -3.99 -15.68 -44.42
N GLY A 294 -4.43 -14.76 -45.29
CA GLY A 294 -5.79 -14.28 -45.34
C GLY A 294 -6.21 -13.60 -44.04
N ARG A 295 -7.52 -13.46 -43.85
CA ARG A 295 -8.15 -12.93 -42.64
C ARG A 295 -7.83 -11.49 -42.23
N ASP A 296 -7.15 -10.69 -43.05
CA ASP A 296 -6.85 -9.30 -42.70
C ASP A 296 -8.13 -8.51 -42.40
N GLY A 297 -9.19 -8.72 -43.19
CA GLY A 297 -10.50 -8.13 -42.93
C GLY A 297 -11.12 -8.54 -41.59
N GLN A 298 -10.96 -9.79 -41.17
CA GLN A 298 -11.43 -10.28 -39.87
C GLN A 298 -10.59 -9.75 -38.71
N LEU A 299 -9.27 -9.58 -38.90
CA LEU A 299 -8.37 -8.95 -37.93
C LEU A 299 -8.73 -7.47 -37.72
N ASP A 300 -9.01 -6.74 -38.81
CA ASP A 300 -9.47 -5.35 -38.74
C ASP A 300 -10.84 -5.25 -38.07
N GLN A 301 -11.74 -6.18 -38.38
CA GLN A 301 -13.04 -6.28 -37.72
C GLN A 301 -12.96 -6.58 -36.22
N LEU A 302 -12.02 -7.43 -35.79
CA LEU A 302 -11.74 -7.69 -34.39
C LEU A 302 -11.21 -6.42 -33.70
N ARG A 303 -10.24 -5.75 -34.32
CA ARG A 303 -9.69 -4.47 -33.84
C ARG A 303 -10.79 -3.42 -33.67
N LEU A 304 -11.62 -3.23 -34.68
CA LEU A 304 -12.67 -2.20 -34.68
C LEU A 304 -13.70 -2.45 -33.58
N ARG A 305 -14.09 -3.71 -33.33
CA ARG A 305 -15.01 -4.03 -32.23
C ARG A 305 -14.40 -3.77 -30.85
N LEU A 306 -13.09 -4.02 -30.69
CA LEU A 306 -12.38 -3.74 -29.45
C LEU A 306 -12.22 -2.22 -29.21
N VAL A 307 -11.91 -1.43 -30.24
CA VAL A 307 -11.64 0.01 -30.09
C VAL A 307 -12.90 0.88 -30.13
N ASN A 308 -13.89 0.58 -30.98
CA ASN A 308 -15.07 1.46 -31.15
C ASN A 308 -16.13 1.29 -30.05
N GLN A 309 -16.01 0.31 -29.16
CA GLN A 309 -16.87 0.22 -27.97
C GLN A 309 -16.46 1.19 -26.86
N ASP A 310 -15.26 1.78 -26.92
CA ASP A 310 -14.75 2.73 -25.92
C ASP A 310 -15.34 4.15 -26.02
N ASP A 311 -15.90 4.54 -27.18
CA ASP A 311 -16.39 5.91 -27.46
C ASP A 311 -17.85 6.18 -27.00
N ARG A 312 -18.51 5.21 -26.37
CA ARG A 312 -19.91 5.38 -25.88
C ARG A 312 -19.98 6.13 -24.55
N GLY A 313 -19.69 7.44 -24.57
CA GLY A 313 -20.12 8.41 -23.56
C GLY A 313 -19.51 8.30 -22.16
N LYS A 314 -19.36 9.45 -21.49
CA LYS A 314 -18.67 9.66 -20.19
C LYS A 314 -19.24 8.88 -18.98
N GLN A 315 -20.22 7.99 -19.15
CA GLN A 315 -20.83 7.22 -18.06
C GLN A 315 -20.55 5.70 -18.08
N GLN A 316 -19.96 5.13 -19.14
CA GLN A 316 -19.69 3.68 -19.25
C GLN A 316 -18.21 3.27 -19.10
N GLN A 317 -17.32 4.16 -18.63
CA GLN A 317 -15.87 3.92 -18.44
C GLN A 317 -15.50 2.85 -17.38
N ARG A 318 -16.44 1.98 -16.96
CA ARG A 318 -16.24 0.96 -15.92
C ARG A 318 -16.35 -0.47 -16.42
N VAL A 319 -16.77 -0.72 -17.66
CA VAL A 319 -16.99 -2.08 -18.21
C VAL A 319 -15.83 -2.46 -19.13
N VAL A 320 -15.40 -3.73 -19.06
CA VAL A 320 -14.36 -4.29 -19.93
C VAL A 320 -14.96 -4.58 -21.31
N VAL A 321 -14.29 -4.15 -22.39
CA VAL A 321 -14.73 -4.46 -23.75
C VAL A 321 -14.43 -5.93 -24.07
N ARG A 322 -15.45 -6.66 -24.52
CA ARG A 322 -15.37 -8.10 -24.86
C ARG A 322 -15.75 -8.34 -26.32
N VAL A 323 -14.98 -9.17 -27.00
CA VAL A 323 -15.32 -9.68 -28.35
C VAL A 323 -15.23 -11.21 -28.39
N ASP A 324 -16.30 -11.85 -28.83
CA ASP A 324 -16.41 -13.29 -28.97
C ASP A 324 -16.17 -13.69 -30.43
N VAL A 325 -15.11 -14.46 -30.69
CA VAL A 325 -14.79 -15.05 -31.99
C VAL A 325 -15.42 -16.44 -32.05
N ALA A 326 -16.52 -16.56 -32.78
CA ALA A 326 -17.34 -17.76 -32.87
C ALA A 326 -17.22 -18.44 -34.23
N GLY A 327 -17.44 -19.75 -34.31
CA GLY A 327 -17.39 -20.49 -35.57
C GLY A 327 -17.14 -21.98 -35.41
N MET A 328 -17.18 -22.71 -36.51
CA MET A 328 -16.99 -24.18 -36.50
C MET A 328 -15.62 -24.61 -35.98
N GLY A 329 -15.51 -25.86 -35.53
CA GLY A 329 -14.22 -26.47 -35.19
C GLY A 329 -13.25 -26.44 -36.39
N GLY A 330 -11.97 -26.17 -36.15
CA GLY A 330 -10.94 -26.17 -37.20
C GLY A 330 -10.91 -24.96 -38.13
N VAL A 331 -11.85 -24.01 -38.02
CA VAL A 331 -11.93 -22.84 -38.93
C VAL A 331 -10.83 -21.78 -38.72
N GLY A 332 -10.02 -21.92 -37.66
CA GLY A 332 -8.86 -21.05 -37.38
C GLY A 332 -9.10 -19.93 -36.37
N LYS A 333 -10.11 -20.03 -35.48
CA LYS A 333 -10.40 -18.99 -34.47
C LYS A 333 -9.20 -18.67 -33.57
N SER A 334 -8.61 -19.70 -32.94
CA SER A 334 -7.43 -19.52 -32.09
C SER A 334 -6.26 -18.95 -32.88
N GLN A 335 -6.07 -19.38 -34.14
CA GLN A 335 -5.02 -18.83 -35.02
C GLN A 335 -5.22 -17.35 -35.34
N LEU A 336 -6.46 -16.92 -35.60
CA LEU A 336 -6.82 -15.51 -35.81
C LEU A 336 -6.47 -14.67 -34.58
N VAL A 337 -6.83 -15.14 -33.38
CA VAL A 337 -6.58 -14.41 -32.13
C VAL A 337 -5.09 -14.40 -31.78
N THR A 338 -4.37 -15.51 -31.98
CA THR A 338 -2.91 -15.54 -31.83
C THR A 338 -2.24 -14.52 -32.75
N GLU A 339 -2.61 -14.47 -34.03
CA GLU A 339 -2.04 -13.49 -34.97
C GLU A 339 -2.38 -12.05 -34.54
N TYR A 340 -3.61 -11.79 -34.09
CA TYR A 340 -4.00 -10.49 -33.55
C TYR A 340 -3.12 -10.08 -32.36
N CYS A 341 -2.83 -11.00 -31.43
CA CYS A 341 -1.95 -10.73 -30.30
C CYS A 341 -0.56 -10.31 -30.78
N TYR A 342 0.07 -11.05 -31.69
CA TYR A 342 1.40 -10.72 -32.20
C TYR A 342 1.47 -9.42 -33.02
N ARG A 343 0.40 -9.05 -33.73
CA ARG A 343 0.37 -7.78 -34.48
C ARG A 343 0.24 -6.55 -33.57
N ASN A 344 -0.34 -6.72 -32.37
CA ASN A 344 -0.66 -5.61 -31.47
C ASN A 344 0.17 -5.60 -30.17
N PHE A 345 0.90 -6.67 -29.86
CA PHE A 345 1.88 -6.73 -28.78
C PHE A 345 3.30 -6.53 -29.34
N PRO A 346 4.17 -5.71 -28.71
CA PRO A 346 3.94 -4.94 -27.47
C PRO A 346 3.40 -3.52 -27.71
N ALA A 347 3.21 -3.13 -28.98
CA ALA A 347 2.98 -1.72 -29.34
C ALA A 347 1.66 -1.13 -28.80
N GLN A 348 0.61 -1.94 -28.67
CA GLN A 348 -0.71 -1.50 -28.21
C GLN A 348 -1.13 -2.18 -26.91
N TYR A 349 -0.77 -3.45 -26.74
CA TYR A 349 -0.91 -4.15 -25.47
C TYR A 349 0.47 -4.39 -24.90
N GLY A 350 0.71 -3.93 -23.68
CA GLY A 350 1.94 -4.25 -22.96
C GLY A 350 1.85 -5.56 -22.19
N LEU A 351 0.66 -6.15 -22.09
CA LEU A 351 0.40 -7.45 -21.47
C LEU A 351 -0.60 -8.27 -22.30
N VAL A 352 -0.27 -9.53 -22.58
CA VAL A 352 -1.20 -10.50 -23.18
C VAL A 352 -1.25 -11.74 -22.30
N ILE A 353 -2.45 -12.14 -21.88
CA ILE A 353 -2.66 -13.35 -21.08
C ILE A 353 -3.56 -14.29 -21.87
N TRP A 354 -3.11 -15.53 -22.09
CA TRP A 354 -3.87 -16.57 -22.78
C TRP A 354 -4.30 -17.66 -21.80
N LEU A 355 -5.60 -17.88 -21.68
CA LEU A 355 -6.21 -18.83 -20.76
C LEU A 355 -6.90 -19.97 -21.53
N ASN A 356 -6.68 -21.21 -21.11
CA ASN A 356 -7.48 -22.34 -21.55
C ASN A 356 -8.84 -22.31 -20.84
N SER A 357 -9.91 -22.20 -21.63
CA SER A 357 -11.27 -21.99 -21.15
C SER A 357 -12.21 -23.17 -21.45
N GLU A 358 -11.64 -24.34 -21.75
CA GLU A 358 -12.39 -25.57 -22.04
C GLU A 358 -13.28 -26.00 -20.86
N SER A 359 -12.79 -25.81 -19.63
CA SER A 359 -13.55 -26.12 -18.41
C SER A 359 -13.21 -25.16 -17.26
N ALA A 360 -14.08 -25.09 -16.25
CA ALA A 360 -13.81 -24.36 -15.02
C ALA A 360 -12.48 -24.77 -14.37
N ASP A 361 -12.19 -26.08 -14.30
CA ASP A 361 -10.95 -26.58 -13.71
C ASP A 361 -9.69 -26.10 -14.46
N SER A 362 -9.75 -26.06 -15.80
CA SER A 362 -8.65 -25.55 -16.62
C SER A 362 -8.40 -24.05 -16.39
N LEU A 363 -9.47 -23.25 -16.29
CA LEU A 363 -9.38 -21.84 -15.96
C LEU A 363 -8.80 -21.61 -14.57
N VAL A 364 -9.32 -22.32 -13.57
CA VAL A 364 -8.82 -22.20 -12.20
C VAL A 364 -7.33 -22.55 -12.16
N LYS A 365 -6.91 -23.64 -12.82
CA LYS A 365 -5.50 -24.02 -12.91
C LYS A 365 -4.65 -22.91 -13.54
N ASP A 366 -5.11 -22.32 -14.64
CA ASP A 366 -4.40 -21.25 -15.32
C ASP A 366 -4.31 -19.97 -14.47
N TYR A 367 -5.40 -19.57 -13.78
CA TYR A 367 -5.37 -18.45 -12.84
C TYR A 367 -4.41 -18.68 -11.67
N ARG A 368 -4.33 -19.92 -11.15
CA ARG A 368 -3.35 -20.28 -10.11
C ARG A 368 -1.92 -20.16 -10.62
N SER A 369 -1.63 -20.72 -11.80
CA SER A 369 -0.30 -20.65 -12.40
C SER A 369 0.08 -19.20 -12.71
N LEU A 370 -0.85 -18.42 -13.28
CA LEU A 370 -0.66 -17.01 -13.55
C LEU A 370 -0.32 -16.23 -12.28
N LEU A 371 -1.08 -16.43 -11.21
CA LEU A 371 -0.82 -15.77 -9.93
C LEU A 371 0.53 -16.17 -9.33
N SER A 372 0.86 -17.46 -9.37
CA SER A 372 2.15 -18.00 -8.91
C SER A 372 3.32 -17.45 -9.70
N ASP A 373 3.24 -17.40 -11.03
CA ASP A 373 4.30 -16.83 -11.88
C ASP A 373 4.45 -15.33 -11.63
N MET A 374 3.33 -14.63 -11.44
CA MET A 374 3.29 -13.25 -10.96
C MET A 374 3.69 -13.10 -9.48
N ALA A 375 3.96 -14.18 -8.75
CA ALA A 375 4.38 -14.20 -7.34
C ALA A 375 5.81 -14.74 -7.15
N MET A 376 6.38 -15.43 -8.14
CA MET A 376 7.74 -16.00 -8.13
C MET A 376 8.85 -15.02 -8.58
N ASP A 377 8.60 -14.07 -9.49
CA ASP A 377 9.57 -13.01 -9.90
C ASP A 377 9.99 -11.98 -8.81
N VAL A 378 9.70 -12.21 -7.53
CA VAL A 378 10.01 -11.37 -6.35
C VAL A 378 10.91 -12.15 -5.40
N ASP A 379 11.11 -13.45 -5.63
CA ASP A 379 11.95 -14.27 -4.77
C ASP A 379 13.42 -14.25 -5.23
N VAL A 380 14.06 -13.10 -5.04
CA VAL A 380 15.49 -13.03 -4.70
C VAL A 380 15.57 -12.57 -3.24
N GLY A 381 14.88 -13.29 -2.35
CA GLY A 381 14.61 -12.78 -1.01
C GLY A 381 14.10 -13.77 0.02
N GLY A 382 14.10 -15.08 -0.24
CA GLY A 382 14.21 -16.10 0.81
C GLY A 382 13.13 -16.07 1.90
N VAL A 383 11.86 -15.88 1.54
CA VAL A 383 10.73 -16.41 2.31
C VAL A 383 9.65 -16.81 1.29
N SER A 384 9.68 -18.08 0.85
CA SER A 384 8.50 -18.65 0.20
C SER A 384 7.43 -18.81 1.29
N ASP A 385 6.65 -17.76 1.52
CA ASP A 385 5.37 -17.96 2.16
C ASP A 385 4.61 -18.96 1.27
N ASN A 386 4.38 -20.17 1.80
CA ASN A 386 3.49 -21.19 1.25
C ASN A 386 2.02 -20.72 1.19
N ALA A 387 1.78 -19.43 0.98
CA ALA A 387 0.49 -18.75 1.03
C ALA A 387 -0.40 -19.08 -0.18
N ASP A 388 0.15 -19.58 -1.29
CA ASP A 388 -0.64 -19.92 -2.47
C ASP A 388 -1.34 -21.29 -2.39
N VAL A 389 -0.90 -22.19 -1.50
CA VAL A 389 -1.48 -23.56 -1.40
C VAL A 389 -2.85 -23.57 -0.69
N ASN A 390 -3.15 -22.55 0.12
CA ASN A 390 -4.37 -22.49 0.94
C ASN A 390 -5.40 -21.45 0.48
N LYS A 391 -5.14 -20.69 -0.59
CA LYS A 391 -6.13 -19.73 -1.11
C LYS A 391 -7.26 -20.47 -1.81
N SER A 392 -8.49 -20.04 -1.52
CA SER A 392 -9.69 -20.46 -2.24
C SER A 392 -9.62 -20.05 -3.72
N THR A 393 -10.40 -20.71 -4.58
CA THR A 393 -10.49 -20.36 -6.00
C THR A 393 -10.92 -18.90 -6.18
N GLU A 394 -11.88 -18.45 -5.37
CA GLU A 394 -12.44 -17.10 -5.40
C GLU A 394 -11.39 -16.04 -5.04
N GLU A 395 -10.54 -16.31 -4.05
CA GLU A 395 -9.44 -15.42 -3.67
C GLU A 395 -8.40 -15.29 -4.78
N ILE A 396 -8.04 -16.41 -5.43
CA ILE A 396 -7.05 -16.43 -6.50
C ILE A 396 -7.58 -15.65 -7.72
N VAL A 397 -8.81 -15.93 -8.13
CA VAL A 397 -9.45 -15.21 -9.25
C VAL A 397 -9.64 -13.74 -8.90
N GLY A 398 -10.05 -13.42 -7.67
CA GLY A 398 -10.23 -12.06 -7.17
C GLY A 398 -8.92 -11.25 -7.18
N GLU A 399 -7.81 -11.86 -6.79
CA GLU A 399 -6.49 -11.23 -6.78
C GLU A 399 -6.02 -10.91 -8.20
N VAL A 400 -6.06 -11.87 -9.12
CA VAL A 400 -5.70 -11.65 -10.54
C VAL A 400 -6.55 -10.54 -11.16
N LYS A 401 -7.87 -10.57 -10.94
CA LYS A 401 -8.79 -9.50 -11.40
C LYS A 401 -8.42 -8.14 -10.83
N THR A 402 -8.06 -8.09 -9.55
CA THR A 402 -7.66 -6.85 -8.87
C THR A 402 -6.36 -6.29 -9.45
N ARG A 403 -5.37 -7.14 -9.74
CA ARG A 403 -4.12 -6.76 -10.41
C ARG A 403 -4.37 -6.21 -11.81
N LEU A 404 -5.22 -6.87 -12.60
CA LEU A 404 -5.61 -6.41 -13.93
C LEU A 404 -6.34 -5.06 -13.88
N PHE A 405 -7.26 -4.88 -12.92
CA PHE A 405 -7.99 -3.62 -12.74
C PHE A 405 -7.07 -2.45 -12.38
N ARG A 406 -6.04 -2.69 -11.54
CA ARG A 406 -5.07 -1.68 -11.12
C ARG A 406 -3.97 -1.42 -12.15
N SER A 407 -3.82 -2.31 -13.13
CA SER A 407 -2.76 -2.22 -14.13
C SER A 407 -2.86 -0.92 -14.94
N ARG A 408 -1.74 -0.20 -15.03
CA ARG A 408 -1.60 0.95 -15.94
C ARG A 408 -1.19 0.55 -17.35
N VAL A 409 -0.83 -0.72 -17.55
CA VAL A 409 -0.41 -1.30 -18.83
C VAL A 409 -1.65 -1.76 -19.58
N PRO A 410 -1.87 -1.33 -20.84
CA PRO A 410 -2.95 -1.87 -21.65
C PRO A 410 -2.78 -3.38 -21.80
N TRP A 411 -3.84 -4.12 -21.51
CA TRP A 411 -3.80 -5.58 -21.47
C TRP A 411 -4.87 -6.23 -22.34
N LEU A 412 -4.54 -7.42 -22.85
CA LEU A 412 -5.44 -8.28 -23.60
C LEU A 412 -5.54 -9.63 -22.91
N LEU A 413 -6.76 -10.01 -22.50
CA LEU A 413 -7.07 -11.29 -21.87
C LEU A 413 -7.81 -12.18 -22.88
N VAL A 414 -7.23 -13.33 -23.21
CA VAL A 414 -7.78 -14.28 -24.18
C VAL A 414 -8.32 -15.50 -23.44
N PHE A 415 -9.61 -15.79 -23.62
CA PHE A 415 -10.26 -17.03 -23.20
C PHE A 415 -10.40 -17.95 -24.42
N ASP A 416 -9.49 -18.91 -24.57
CA ASP A 416 -9.50 -19.81 -25.73
C ASP A 416 -10.28 -21.10 -25.44
N ASN A 417 -11.03 -21.56 -26.44
CA ASN A 417 -11.83 -22.79 -26.40
C ASN A 417 -12.95 -22.78 -25.34
N LEU A 418 -13.64 -21.67 -25.18
CA LEU A 418 -14.75 -21.55 -24.23
C LEU A 418 -15.97 -22.37 -24.69
N GLU A 419 -16.38 -23.33 -23.85
CA GLU A 419 -17.60 -24.12 -24.04
C GLU A 419 -18.78 -23.54 -23.23
N ASP A 420 -18.57 -23.23 -21.95
CA ASP A 420 -19.61 -22.68 -21.08
C ASP A 420 -19.46 -21.16 -20.89
N HIS A 421 -20.43 -20.37 -21.37
CA HIS A 421 -20.41 -18.92 -21.26
C HIS A 421 -20.69 -18.42 -19.83
N ASP A 422 -21.31 -19.23 -18.97
CA ASP A 422 -21.60 -18.83 -17.58
C ASP A 422 -20.30 -18.60 -16.79
N LEU A 423 -19.21 -19.28 -17.15
CA LEU A 423 -17.87 -19.08 -16.57
C LEU A 423 -17.39 -17.64 -16.73
N LEU A 424 -17.78 -16.91 -17.77
CA LEU A 424 -17.33 -15.53 -17.97
C LEU A 424 -17.80 -14.61 -16.83
N ASN A 425 -18.93 -14.90 -16.19
CA ASN A 425 -19.44 -14.12 -15.05
C ASN A 425 -18.49 -14.13 -13.84
N ASP A 426 -17.75 -15.23 -13.70
CA ASP A 426 -16.90 -15.53 -12.55
C ASP A 426 -15.42 -15.29 -12.84
N PHE A 427 -14.98 -15.36 -14.10
CA PHE A 427 -13.57 -15.20 -14.45
C PHE A 427 -13.23 -13.86 -15.13
N VAL A 428 -14.16 -13.22 -15.84
CA VAL A 428 -13.89 -11.92 -16.48
C VAL A 428 -13.80 -10.81 -15.41
N PRO A 429 -12.79 -9.91 -15.47
CA PRO A 429 -12.74 -8.74 -14.59
C PRO A 429 -13.96 -7.83 -14.81
N ARG A 430 -14.63 -7.43 -13.72
CA ARG A 430 -15.82 -6.56 -13.78
C ARG A 430 -15.49 -5.08 -14.03
N GLY A 431 -14.21 -4.75 -14.19
CA GLY A 431 -13.73 -3.43 -14.56
C GLY A 431 -12.27 -3.46 -14.98
N ALA A 432 -11.93 -2.61 -15.95
CA ALA A 432 -10.57 -2.31 -16.38
C ALA A 432 -10.44 -0.89 -16.97
N GLY A 433 -11.56 -0.19 -17.14
CA GLY A 433 -11.63 1.03 -17.95
C GLY A 433 -11.21 0.79 -19.41
N VAL A 434 -10.83 1.87 -20.09
CA VAL A 434 -10.43 1.95 -21.52
C VAL A 434 -9.09 1.24 -21.83
N ARG A 435 -8.61 0.35 -20.96
CA ARG A 435 -7.24 -0.20 -21.00
C ARG A 435 -7.19 -1.73 -20.98
N GLY A 436 -8.34 -2.38 -20.82
CA GLY A 436 -8.42 -3.84 -20.77
C GLY A 436 -9.40 -4.36 -21.79
N HIS A 437 -8.93 -5.30 -22.63
CA HIS A 437 -9.74 -5.96 -23.64
C HIS A 437 -9.81 -7.46 -23.38
N VAL A 438 -10.97 -8.04 -23.66
CA VAL A 438 -11.21 -9.49 -23.57
C VAL A 438 -11.57 -10.03 -24.94
N VAL A 439 -10.92 -11.12 -25.32
CA VAL A 439 -11.27 -11.88 -26.52
C VAL A 439 -11.58 -13.30 -26.12
N VAL A 440 -12.71 -13.82 -26.60
CA VAL A 440 -13.14 -15.20 -26.35
C VAL A 440 -13.10 -15.96 -27.66
N THR A 441 -12.64 -17.21 -27.69
CA THR A 441 -12.89 -18.11 -28.83
C THR A 441 -13.88 -19.19 -28.41
N THR A 442 -14.89 -19.43 -29.25
CA THR A 442 -15.94 -20.42 -28.92
C THR A 442 -16.51 -21.11 -30.16
N ARG A 443 -17.12 -22.28 -29.96
CA ARG A 443 -17.94 -22.98 -30.98
C ARG A 443 -19.41 -22.57 -30.90
N HIS A 444 -19.84 -21.93 -29.83
CA HIS A 444 -21.20 -21.46 -29.66
C HIS A 444 -21.45 -20.28 -30.59
N ILE A 445 -22.34 -20.47 -31.55
CA ILE A 445 -22.84 -19.41 -32.41
C ILE A 445 -24.22 -19.07 -31.87
N GLU A 446 -24.33 -17.95 -31.14
CA GLU A 446 -25.63 -17.43 -30.74
C GLU A 446 -26.37 -16.93 -31.99
N THR A 447 -27.37 -17.69 -32.44
CA THR A 447 -28.12 -17.43 -33.67
C THR A 447 -28.96 -16.15 -33.62
N GLU A 448 -29.24 -15.61 -32.42
CA GLU A 448 -29.93 -14.33 -32.22
C GLU A 448 -28.99 -13.12 -32.22
N ALA A 449 -27.67 -13.34 -32.21
CA ALA A 449 -26.63 -12.32 -32.01
C ALA A 449 -25.96 -11.85 -33.32
N VAL A 450 -26.58 -12.08 -34.48
CA VAL A 450 -25.99 -11.78 -35.80
C VAL A 450 -25.69 -10.27 -35.98
N ASP A 451 -26.29 -9.40 -35.16
CA ASP A 451 -26.00 -7.95 -35.09
C ASP A 451 -25.50 -7.46 -33.71
N SER A 452 -25.10 -8.37 -32.82
CA SER A 452 -24.51 -8.01 -31.52
C SER A 452 -23.12 -7.41 -31.73
N HIS A 453 -22.89 -6.18 -31.26
CA HIS A 453 -21.59 -5.48 -31.35
C HIS A 453 -20.39 -6.24 -30.75
N GLY A 454 -20.63 -7.34 -30.02
CA GLY A 454 -19.63 -8.15 -29.34
C GLY A 454 -19.21 -9.46 -30.04
N THR A 455 -19.80 -9.88 -31.17
CA THR A 455 -19.48 -11.19 -31.78
C THR A 455 -18.89 -11.06 -33.19
N LEU A 456 -17.85 -11.84 -33.48
CA LEU A 456 -17.23 -12.00 -34.79
C LEU A 456 -17.36 -13.48 -35.24
N ILE A 457 -18.22 -13.73 -36.22
CA ILE A 457 -18.42 -15.07 -36.78
C ILE A 457 -17.35 -15.35 -37.84
N LEU A 458 -16.55 -16.40 -37.62
CA LEU A 458 -15.50 -16.84 -38.52
C LEU A 458 -15.98 -18.01 -39.38
N GLY A 459 -16.14 -17.77 -40.68
CA GLY A 459 -16.49 -18.79 -41.69
C GLY A 459 -15.27 -19.45 -42.33
N CYS A 460 -15.48 -20.45 -43.18
CA CYS A 460 -14.42 -21.07 -43.97
C CYS A 460 -13.66 -20.06 -44.84
N PHE A 461 -12.44 -20.43 -45.26
CA PHE A 461 -11.71 -19.65 -46.25
C PHE A 461 -12.45 -19.58 -47.58
N ASP A 462 -12.28 -18.46 -48.26
CA ASP A 462 -12.62 -18.38 -49.68
C ASP A 462 -11.58 -19.13 -50.54
N ILE A 463 -11.83 -19.18 -51.85
CA ILE A 463 -10.94 -19.90 -52.77
C ILE A 463 -9.54 -19.29 -52.80
N SER A 464 -9.42 -17.97 -52.78
CA SER A 464 -8.13 -17.27 -52.78
C SER A 464 -7.32 -17.54 -51.52
N GLU A 465 -7.93 -17.40 -50.34
CA GLU A 465 -7.30 -17.68 -49.05
C GLU A 465 -6.90 -19.16 -48.94
N SER A 466 -7.74 -20.06 -49.44
CA SER A 466 -7.45 -21.50 -49.47
C SER A 466 -6.24 -21.82 -50.36
N LEU A 467 -6.16 -21.22 -51.55
CA LEU A 467 -5.02 -21.37 -52.45
C LEU A 467 -3.74 -20.79 -51.83
N GLU A 468 -3.83 -19.61 -51.21
CA GLU A 468 -2.66 -18.98 -50.57
C GLU A 468 -2.14 -19.82 -49.40
N LEU A 469 -3.03 -20.35 -48.55
CA LEU A 469 -2.66 -21.27 -47.48
C LEU A 469 -1.96 -22.52 -48.03
N LEU A 470 -2.50 -23.13 -49.09
CA LEU A 470 -1.91 -24.31 -49.71
C LEU A 470 -0.51 -24.02 -50.28
N CYS A 471 -0.34 -22.92 -51.01
CA CYS A 471 0.96 -22.52 -51.56
C CYS A 471 2.00 -22.28 -50.45
N ARG A 472 1.66 -21.51 -49.41
CA ARG A 472 2.57 -21.27 -48.28
C ARG A 472 2.90 -22.54 -47.52
N SER A 473 1.91 -23.40 -47.28
CA SER A 473 2.13 -24.69 -46.59
C SER A 473 3.03 -25.63 -47.39
N ALA A 474 3.02 -25.52 -48.72
CA ALA A 474 3.90 -26.26 -49.63
C ALA A 474 5.31 -25.64 -49.77
N GLY A 475 5.61 -24.55 -49.07
CA GLY A 475 6.91 -23.85 -49.17
C GLY A 475 7.09 -23.02 -50.43
N LEU A 476 6.01 -22.76 -51.18
CA LEU A 476 6.02 -21.86 -52.32
C LEU A 476 5.82 -20.43 -51.81
N HIS A 477 6.94 -19.72 -51.61
CA HIS A 477 6.94 -18.29 -51.33
C HIS A 477 6.94 -17.54 -52.67
N ASN A 478 5.92 -16.71 -52.92
CA ASN A 478 5.97 -15.71 -54.00
C ASN A 478 6.93 -14.58 -53.64
#